data_AF-A0AB37SCS2-F1
#
_entry.id   AF-A0AB37SCS2-F1
#
_cell.length_a   1.000
_cell.length_b   1.000
_cell.length_c   1.000
_cell.angle_alpha   90.00
_cell.angle_beta   90.00
_cell.angle_gamma   90.00
#
_symmetry.space_group_name_H-M   'P 1'
#
loop_
_entity.id
_entity.type
_entity.pdbx_description
1 polymer ?
#
loop_
_entity_poly.entity_id
_entity_poly.type
_entity_poly.pdbx_seq_one_letter_code
_entity_poly.pdbx_strand_id
1 'polypeptide(L)'
;MLPVYRQPPELDRLKSENRRLRDALFLTRESLIDLMDPQDLLSGYLGVRDDVQLETWRRAALTAVMETAQVRPGAEMGDPRWPRALCPLCRQGAQGARDVRGFAVPAGLRRHLLGELNSQQCPIFRAAEAIALENIYDIAQGRPQPNWS
;
A
#
# COMPACT_ATOMS: atom_id res chain seq x y z
N MET A 1 22.01 -3.97 -46.17
CA MET A 1 20.84 -3.23 -45.66
C MET A 1 20.13 -4.14 -44.66
N LEU A 2 20.10 -3.76 -43.38
CA LEU A 2 19.28 -4.47 -42.39
C LEU A 2 17.82 -4.04 -42.59
N PRO A 3 16.84 -4.96 -42.55
CA PRO A 3 15.44 -4.59 -42.67
C PRO A 3 15.04 -3.69 -41.49
N VAL A 4 14.47 -2.53 -41.82
CA VAL A 4 13.87 -1.63 -40.83
C VAL A 4 12.59 -2.30 -40.35
N TYR A 5 12.66 -3.00 -39.22
CA TYR A 5 11.48 -3.55 -38.59
C TYR A 5 10.60 -2.39 -38.10
N ARG A 6 9.47 -2.17 -38.77
CA ARG A 6 8.45 -1.21 -38.33
C ARG A 6 7.55 -1.94 -37.34
N GLN A 7 7.40 -1.41 -36.12
CA GLN A 7 6.51 -2.02 -35.14
C GLN A 7 5.07 -2.05 -35.68
N PRO A 8 4.32 -3.15 -35.45
CA PRO A 8 2.92 -3.21 -35.84
C PRO A 8 2.13 -2.06 -35.17
N PRO A 9 1.24 -1.36 -35.88
CA PRO A 9 0.43 -0.27 -35.32
C PRO A 9 -0.35 -0.67 -34.05
N GLU A 10 -0.70 -1.95 -33.94
CA GLU A 10 -1.36 -2.52 -32.76
C GLU A 10 -0.47 -2.51 -31.51
N LEU A 11 0.83 -2.78 -31.66
CA LEU A 11 1.77 -2.76 -30.54
C LEU A 11 1.93 -1.35 -29.98
N ASP A 12 2.00 -0.34 -30.84
CA ASP A 12 2.10 1.06 -30.41
C ASP A 12 0.82 1.55 -29.71
N ARG A 13 -0.35 1.10 -30.21
CA ARG A 13 -1.63 1.34 -29.54
C ARG A 13 -1.67 0.70 -28.15
N LEU A 14 -1.30 -0.58 -28.04
CA LEU A 14 -1.29 -1.30 -26.77
C LEU A 14 -0.33 -0.68 -25.76
N LYS A 15 0.86 -0.22 -26.19
CA LYS A 15 1.80 0.50 -25.33
C LYS A 15 1.21 1.82 -24.82
N SER A 16 0.53 2.56 -25.69
CA SER A 16 -0.11 3.83 -25.34
C SER A 16 -1.25 3.62 -24.35
N GLU A 17 -2.07 2.61 -24.58
CA GLU A 17 -3.16 2.22 -23.69
C GLU A 17 -2.64 1.72 -22.34
N ASN A 18 -1.59 0.89 -22.33
CA ASN A 18 -0.96 0.43 -21.11
C ASN A 18 -0.39 1.58 -20.28
N ARG A 19 0.25 2.57 -20.92
CA ARG A 19 0.72 3.79 -20.25
C ARG A 19 -0.45 4.53 -19.60
N ARG A 20 -1.51 4.81 -20.35
CA ARG A 20 -2.70 5.50 -19.84
C ARG A 20 -3.33 4.76 -18.65
N LEU A 21 -3.44 3.43 -18.72
CA LEU A 21 -4.00 2.63 -17.63
C LEU A 21 -3.12 2.66 -16.38
N ARG A 22 -1.79 2.63 -16.55
CA ARG A 22 -0.84 2.78 -15.45
C ARG A 22 -0.98 4.14 -14.79
N ASP A 23 -1.03 5.22 -15.57
CA ASP A 23 -1.19 6.59 -15.07
C ASP A 23 -2.51 6.74 -14.31
N ALA A 24 -3.62 6.23 -14.85
CA ALA A 24 -4.92 6.27 -14.19
C ALA A 24 -4.94 5.46 -12.89
N LEU A 25 -4.29 4.29 -12.87
CA LEU A 25 -4.19 3.45 -11.68
C LEU A 25 -3.32 4.10 -10.61
N PHE A 26 -2.23 4.75 -11.00
CA PHE A 26 -1.39 5.55 -10.11
C PHE A 26 -2.22 6.63 -9.41
N LEU A 27 -2.88 7.50 -10.19
CA LEU A 27 -3.68 8.61 -9.66
C LEU A 27 -4.80 8.11 -8.75
N THR A 28 -5.42 6.98 -9.10
CA THR A 28 -6.48 6.37 -8.27
C THR A 28 -5.93 5.91 -6.93
N ARG A 29 -4.74 5.28 -6.90
CA ARG A 29 -4.10 4.82 -5.67
C ARG A 29 -3.70 5.99 -4.78
N GLU A 30 -3.08 7.02 -5.36
CA GLU A 30 -2.74 8.25 -4.66
C GLU A 30 -3.98 8.90 -4.03
N SER A 31 -5.03 9.14 -4.82
CA SER A 31 -6.28 9.72 -4.31
C SER A 31 -6.92 8.87 -3.19
N LEU A 32 -6.80 7.54 -3.25
CA LEU A 32 -7.27 6.65 -2.19
C LEU A 32 -6.42 6.80 -0.91
N ILE A 33 -5.10 6.96 -1.04
CA ILE A 33 -4.22 7.19 0.10
C ILE A 33 -4.58 8.53 0.75
N ASP A 34 -4.69 9.61 -0.03
CA ASP A 34 -5.04 10.95 0.49
C ASP A 34 -6.36 10.96 1.27
N LEU A 35 -7.36 10.22 0.80
CA LEU A 35 -8.66 10.14 1.45
C LEU A 35 -8.64 9.27 2.71
N MET A 36 -7.84 8.21 2.73
CA MET A 36 -7.89 7.17 3.77
C MET A 36 -6.77 7.29 4.81
N ASP A 37 -5.75 8.09 4.52
CA ASP A 37 -4.64 8.42 5.41
C ASP A 37 -4.56 9.95 5.68
N PRO A 38 -5.61 10.53 6.29
CA PRO A 38 -5.68 11.98 6.52
C PRO A 38 -4.66 12.49 7.55
N GLN A 39 -3.90 11.59 8.18
CA GLN A 39 -2.86 11.91 9.17
C GLN A 39 -1.45 11.77 8.59
N ASP A 40 -1.32 11.48 7.28
CA ASP A 40 -0.04 11.37 6.58
C ASP A 40 0.89 10.30 7.20
N LEU A 41 0.30 9.18 7.65
CA LEU A 41 0.99 8.07 8.31
C LEU A 41 1.85 7.26 7.34
N LEU A 42 1.53 7.31 6.05
CA LEU A 42 2.22 6.64 4.96
C LEU A 42 3.20 7.57 4.22
N SER A 43 3.42 8.79 4.72
CA SER A 43 4.30 9.80 4.13
C SER A 43 5.64 9.26 3.63
N GLY A 44 6.14 9.87 2.57
CA GLY A 44 7.45 9.52 1.99
C GLY A 44 7.44 8.30 1.06
N TYR A 45 6.31 7.61 0.87
CA TYR A 45 6.21 6.48 -0.07
C TYR A 45 6.57 6.86 -1.52
N LEU A 46 6.27 8.10 -1.93
CA LEU A 46 6.63 8.65 -3.25
C LEU A 46 8.15 8.80 -3.43
N GLY A 47 8.89 8.96 -2.32
CA GLY A 47 10.34 9.20 -2.33
C GLY A 47 11.19 7.94 -2.29
N VAL A 48 10.60 6.74 -2.30
CA VAL A 48 11.33 5.47 -2.22
C VAL A 48 12.00 5.15 -3.56
N ARG A 49 13.32 4.91 -3.54
CA ARG A 49 14.15 4.75 -4.76
C ARG A 49 14.82 3.39 -4.90
N ASP A 50 14.91 2.62 -3.82
CA ASP A 50 15.54 1.30 -3.79
C ASP A 50 14.92 0.41 -2.71
N ASP A 51 15.27 -0.88 -2.71
CA ASP A 51 14.73 -1.88 -1.78
C ASP A 51 15.09 -1.58 -0.30
N VAL A 52 16.22 -0.93 -0.04
CA VAL A 52 16.65 -0.57 1.31
C VAL A 52 15.77 0.55 1.86
N GLN A 53 15.50 1.56 1.04
CA GLN A 53 14.57 2.63 1.36
C GLN A 53 13.14 2.10 1.52
N LEU A 54 12.74 1.12 0.71
CA LEU A 54 11.43 0.48 0.83
C LEU A 54 11.24 -0.17 2.20
N GLU A 55 12.20 -1.00 2.64
CA GLU A 55 12.14 -1.65 3.95
C GLU A 55 12.17 -0.61 5.09
N THR A 56 12.97 0.45 4.93
CA THR A 56 13.05 1.55 5.90
C THR A 56 11.71 2.27 6.02
N TRP A 57 11.09 2.63 4.90
CA TRP A 57 9.76 3.24 4.86
C TRP A 57 8.69 2.31 5.45
N ARG A 58 8.69 1.02 5.08
CA ARG A 58 7.72 0.03 5.61
C ARG A 58 7.75 -0.03 7.13
N ARG A 59 8.93 -0.01 7.74
CA ARG A 59 9.09 -0.02 9.20
C ARG A 59 8.59 1.27 9.84
N ALA A 60 8.95 2.42 9.27
CA ALA A 60 8.52 3.72 9.77
C ALA A 60 6.98 3.87 9.68
N ALA A 61 6.41 3.60 8.52
CA ALA A 61 4.97 3.65 8.29
C ALA A 61 4.21 2.65 9.17
N LEU A 62 4.72 1.42 9.33
CA LEU A 62 4.13 0.45 10.27
C LEU A 62 4.07 1.01 11.69
N THR A 63 5.18 1.56 12.18
CA THR A 63 5.25 2.14 13.52
C THR A 63 4.25 3.29 13.68
N ALA A 64 4.24 4.25 12.73
CA ALA A 64 3.32 5.39 12.76
C ALA A 64 1.84 4.94 12.78
N VAL A 65 1.48 3.97 11.93
CA VAL A 65 0.11 3.43 11.90
C VAL A 65 -0.22 2.67 13.19
N MET A 66 0.73 1.93 13.76
CA MET A 66 0.50 1.23 15.02
C MET A 66 0.34 2.18 16.21
N GLU A 67 1.10 3.27 16.27
CA GLU A 67 1.05 4.26 17.35
C GLU A 67 -0.27 5.05 17.36
N THR A 68 -0.88 5.26 16.20
CA THR A 68 -2.18 5.94 16.07
C THR A 68 -3.37 5.00 16.26
N ALA A 69 -3.15 3.70 16.46
CA ALA A 69 -4.21 2.73 16.65
C ALA A 69 -4.98 2.99 17.96
N GLN A 70 -6.30 3.18 17.84
CA GLN A 70 -7.19 3.32 18.99
C GLN A 70 -7.45 1.94 19.61
N VAL A 71 -6.56 1.53 20.52
CA VAL A 71 -6.62 0.25 21.21
C VAL A 71 -7.76 0.26 22.24
N ARG A 72 -8.61 -0.76 22.20
CA ARG A 72 -9.72 -0.97 23.12
C ARG A 72 -9.60 -2.32 23.84
N PRO A 73 -10.19 -2.46 25.04
CA PRO A 73 -10.32 -3.75 25.69
C PRO A 73 -10.98 -4.77 24.78
N GLY A 74 -10.43 -5.99 24.75
CA GLY A 74 -10.93 -7.06 23.90
C GLY A 74 -12.41 -7.41 24.13
N ALA A 75 -12.86 -7.32 25.38
CA ALA A 75 -14.25 -7.57 25.76
C ALA A 75 -15.24 -6.62 25.06
N GLU A 76 -14.88 -5.35 24.87
CA GLU A 76 -15.70 -4.38 24.13
C GLU A 76 -15.72 -4.66 22.61
N MET A 77 -14.78 -5.48 22.15
CA MET A 77 -14.54 -5.80 20.75
C MET A 77 -14.86 -7.27 20.42
N GLY A 78 -15.57 -7.98 21.30
CA GLY A 78 -16.06 -9.34 21.08
C GLY A 78 -15.05 -10.46 21.35
N ASP A 79 -13.84 -10.16 21.82
CA ASP A 79 -12.83 -11.17 22.17
C ASP A 79 -12.02 -10.74 23.40
N PRO A 80 -12.35 -11.19 24.61
CA PRO A 80 -11.74 -10.72 25.86
C PRO A 80 -10.28 -11.14 26.04
N ARG A 81 -9.75 -12.04 25.19
CA ARG A 81 -8.38 -12.58 25.36
C ARG A 81 -7.29 -11.55 25.08
N TRP A 82 -7.56 -10.59 24.20
CA TRP A 82 -6.53 -9.66 23.71
C TRP A 82 -7.10 -8.25 23.47
N PRO A 83 -6.35 -7.18 23.74
CA PRO A 83 -6.73 -5.83 23.31
C PRO A 83 -6.80 -5.76 21.78
N ARG A 84 -7.70 -4.93 21.24
CA ARG A 84 -7.97 -4.86 19.79
C ARG A 84 -8.13 -3.44 19.30
N ALA A 85 -7.81 -3.23 18.02
CA ALA A 85 -8.04 -1.97 17.31
C ALA A 85 -8.57 -2.23 15.90
N LEU A 86 -9.41 -1.35 15.37
CA LEU A 86 -9.64 -1.26 13.93
C LEU A 86 -8.37 -0.73 13.26
N CYS A 87 -8.12 -1.13 12.01
CA CYS A 87 -7.00 -0.57 11.26
C CYS A 87 -7.19 0.94 11.06
N PRO A 88 -6.22 1.80 11.44
CA PRO A 88 -6.37 3.26 11.31
C PRO A 88 -6.59 3.74 9.87
N LEU A 89 -6.02 3.01 8.90
CA LEU A 89 -6.11 3.32 7.48
C LEU A 89 -7.44 2.85 6.87
N CYS A 90 -7.64 1.53 6.78
CA CYS A 90 -8.81 0.98 6.07
C CYS A 90 -10.07 0.80 6.94
N ARG A 91 -9.98 1.05 8.26
CA ARG A 91 -11.07 0.90 9.24
C ARG A 91 -11.64 -0.52 9.38
N GLN A 92 -10.99 -1.52 8.78
CA GLN A 92 -11.40 -2.92 8.86
C GLN A 92 -10.96 -3.59 10.17
N GLY A 93 -11.51 -4.77 10.44
CA GLY A 93 -11.11 -5.69 11.50
C GLY A 93 -10.82 -7.10 10.98
N ALA A 94 -10.41 -8.01 11.86
CA ALA A 94 -10.08 -9.38 11.50
C ALA A 94 -11.32 -10.14 10.96
N GLN A 95 -11.15 -10.85 9.84
CA GLN A 95 -12.17 -11.73 9.27
C GLN A 95 -12.21 -13.05 10.05
N GLY A 96 -13.40 -13.61 10.29
CA GLY A 96 -13.55 -15.04 10.66
C GLY A 96 -14.09 -15.37 12.05
N ALA A 97 -14.33 -14.39 12.94
CA ALA A 97 -15.02 -14.65 14.21
C ALA A 97 -16.29 -13.80 14.30
N ARG A 98 -17.45 -14.47 14.45
CA ARG A 98 -18.75 -13.82 14.63
C ARG A 98 -18.64 -12.86 15.82
N ASP A 99 -19.08 -11.62 15.64
CA ASP A 99 -19.11 -10.55 16.65
C ASP A 99 -17.75 -9.99 17.11
N VAL A 100 -16.62 -10.46 16.56
CA VAL A 100 -15.29 -9.90 16.86
C VAL A 100 -14.99 -8.72 15.96
N ARG A 101 -14.60 -7.59 16.56
CA ARG A 101 -14.21 -6.37 15.87
C ARG A 101 -12.71 -6.13 16.00
N GLY A 102 -12.13 -5.51 14.97
CA GLY A 102 -10.71 -5.14 14.96
C GLY A 102 -9.74 -6.32 14.92
N PHE A 103 -8.46 -5.97 14.87
CA PHE A 103 -7.34 -6.89 14.94
C PHE A 103 -6.79 -6.94 16.36
N ALA A 104 -6.31 -8.11 16.79
CA ALA A 104 -5.57 -8.21 18.04
C ALA A 104 -4.28 -7.37 17.97
N VAL A 105 -4.01 -6.59 19.00
CA VAL A 105 -2.83 -5.69 19.07
C VAL A 105 -1.77 -6.30 19.98
N PRO A 106 -0.47 -6.27 19.60
CA PRO A 106 0.06 -5.67 18.37
C PRO A 106 0.04 -6.61 17.15
N ALA A 107 0.14 -7.91 17.37
CA ALA A 107 0.53 -8.86 16.32
C ALA A 107 -0.49 -8.98 15.17
N GLY A 108 -1.79 -8.98 15.47
CA GLY A 108 -2.84 -9.09 14.45
C GLY A 108 -2.89 -7.86 13.54
N LEU A 109 -2.76 -6.66 14.11
CA LEU A 109 -2.75 -5.42 13.33
C LEU A 109 -1.50 -5.34 12.44
N ARG A 110 -0.33 -5.70 12.99
CA ARG A 110 0.92 -5.77 12.21
C ARG A 110 0.80 -6.73 11.01
N ARG A 111 0.26 -7.93 11.23
CA ARG A 111 0.06 -8.92 10.16
C ARG A 111 -0.89 -8.41 9.07
N HIS A 112 -1.94 -7.69 9.46
CA HIS A 112 -2.83 -7.04 8.50
C HIS A 112 -2.11 -5.96 7.69
N LEU A 113 -1.33 -5.07 8.32
CA LEU A 113 -0.63 -4.00 7.61
C LEU A 113 0.38 -4.55 6.60
N LEU A 114 1.12 -5.59 6.98
CA LEU A 114 2.19 -6.16 6.16
C LEU A 114 1.78 -7.36 5.30
N GLY A 115 0.56 -7.90 5.46
CA GLY A 115 0.11 -9.09 4.74
C GLY A 115 0.79 -10.40 5.18
N GLU A 116 1.21 -10.49 6.43
CA GLU A 116 1.96 -11.65 6.94
C GLU A 116 1.05 -12.81 7.36
N LEU A 117 1.64 -14.02 7.40
CA LEU A 117 0.96 -15.25 7.85
C LEU A 117 -0.40 -15.46 7.16
N ASN A 118 -0.44 -15.26 5.84
CA ASN A 118 -1.63 -15.37 4.99
C ASN A 118 -2.76 -14.39 5.34
N SER A 119 -2.45 -13.31 6.06
CA SER A 119 -3.42 -12.24 6.30
C SER A 119 -3.66 -11.43 5.04
N GLN A 120 -4.89 -11.01 4.80
CA GLN A 120 -5.17 -10.00 3.77
C GLN A 120 -4.50 -8.68 4.17
N GLN A 121 -3.56 -8.24 3.34
CA GLN A 121 -2.87 -6.97 3.54
C GLN A 121 -3.86 -5.80 3.51
N CYS A 122 -3.64 -4.79 4.34
CA CYS A 122 -4.37 -3.53 4.29
C CYS A 122 -4.33 -2.95 2.87
N PRO A 123 -5.49 -2.66 2.25
CA PRO A 123 -5.52 -2.17 0.87
C PRO A 123 -4.85 -0.81 0.70
N ILE A 124 -4.88 0.05 1.73
CA ILE A 124 -4.28 1.39 1.70
C ILE A 124 -2.76 1.28 1.82
N PHE A 125 -2.27 0.49 2.79
CA PHE A 125 -0.84 0.23 2.93
C PHE A 125 -0.26 -0.42 1.66
N ARG A 126 -0.99 -1.40 1.10
CA ARG A 126 -0.62 -2.04 -0.18
C ARG A 126 -0.57 -1.05 -1.33
N ALA A 127 -1.50 -0.10 -1.41
CA ALA A 127 -1.51 0.90 -2.47
C ALA A 127 -0.26 1.78 -2.42
N ALA A 128 0.15 2.24 -1.23
CA ALA A 128 1.36 3.03 -1.04
C ALA A 128 2.62 2.21 -1.37
N GLU A 129 2.69 0.96 -0.91
CA GLU A 129 3.79 0.06 -1.22
C GLU A 129 3.90 -0.25 -2.72
N ALA A 130 2.77 -0.41 -3.42
CA ALA A 130 2.73 -0.63 -4.86
C ALA A 130 3.29 0.58 -5.62
N ILE A 131 2.97 1.81 -5.20
CA ILE A 131 3.54 3.03 -5.78
C ILE A 131 5.06 3.07 -5.55
N ALA A 132 5.52 2.80 -4.32
CA ALA A 132 6.94 2.77 -4.00
C ALA A 132 7.71 1.75 -4.87
N LEU A 133 7.15 0.55 -5.07
CA LEU A 133 7.72 -0.48 -5.95
C LEU A 133 7.73 -0.06 -7.42
N GLU A 134 6.67 0.59 -7.90
CA GLU A 134 6.62 1.13 -9.26
C GLU A 134 7.71 2.18 -9.48
N ASN A 135 7.97 3.05 -8.50
CA ASN A 135 9.06 4.03 -8.55
C ASN A 135 10.44 3.36 -8.64
N ILE A 136 10.72 2.35 -7.79
CA ILE A 136 11.96 1.56 -7.86
C ILE A 136 12.13 0.94 -9.24
N TYR A 137 11.08 0.32 -9.77
CA TYR A 137 11.09 -0.31 -11.08
C TYR A 137 11.38 0.71 -12.19
N ASP A 138 10.70 1.86 -12.17
CA ASP A 138 10.88 2.89 -13.19
C ASP A 138 12.29 3.50 -13.12
N ILE A 139 12.88 3.69 -11.93
CA ILE A 139 14.29 4.09 -11.76
C ILE A 139 15.24 3.06 -12.37
N ALA A 140 15.05 1.77 -12.07
CA ALA A 140 15.88 0.69 -12.59
C ALA A 140 15.83 0.58 -14.13
N GLN A 141 14.73 1.03 -14.75
CA GLN A 141 14.54 1.08 -16.20
C GLN A 141 14.98 2.42 -16.83
N GLY A 142 15.53 3.36 -16.05
CA GLY A 142 15.92 4.69 -16.54
C GLY A 142 14.73 5.53 -17.02
N ARG A 143 13.52 5.23 -16.53
CA ARG A 143 12.31 5.97 -16.90
C ARG A 143 12.27 7.30 -16.13
N PRO A 144 11.78 8.38 -16.76
CA PRO A 144 11.61 9.64 -16.07
C PRO A 144 10.66 9.44 -14.89
N GLN A 145 11.12 9.84 -13.71
CA GLN A 145 10.28 9.88 -12.53
C GLN A 145 9.29 11.05 -12.68
N PRO A 146 8.01 10.85 -12.37
CA PRO A 146 7.09 11.96 -12.26
C PRO A 146 7.60 12.95 -11.20
N ASN A 147 7.39 14.24 -11.44
CA ASN A 147 7.77 15.25 -10.47
C ASN A 147 6.73 15.28 -9.34
N TRP A 148 7.01 14.59 -8.25
CA TRP A 148 6.14 14.44 -7.08
C TRP A 148 6.18 15.65 -6.11
N SER A 149 6.54 16.85 -6.59
CA SER A 149 6.67 18.06 -5.75
C SER A 149 5.38 18.84 -5.57
#